data_AF-A0A3D2TZS5-F1
#
_entry.id   AF-A0A3D2TZS5-F1
#
_cell.length_a   1.000
_cell.length_b   1.000
_cell.length_c   1.000
_cell.angle_alpha   90.00
_cell.angle_beta   90.00
_cell.angle_gamma   90.00
#
_symmetry.space_group_name_H-M   'P 1'
#
loop_
_entity.id
_entity.type
_entity.pdbx_description
1 polymer ?
#
loop_
_entity_poly.entity_id
_entity_poly.type
_entity_poly.pdbx_seq_one_letter_code
_entity_poly.pdbx_strand_id
1 'polypeptide(L)'
;MTRTFHTTLATISLVAIGLSARAPQAHSADPATGAQAILKKYCTGCHNAKDAEGGLVLTNHAAVIKGGENGPSVVAGKVDDSLLIKLVEHR
;
A
#
# COMPACT_ATOMS: atom_id res chain seq x y z
N MET A 1 -33.14 -59.53 45.55
CA MET A 1 -33.80 -58.68 44.54
C MET A 1 -32.77 -57.71 43.96
N THR A 2 -32.27 -58.10 42.78
CA THR A 2 -31.69 -57.34 41.65
C THR A 2 -30.88 -56.04 41.87
N ARG A 3 -29.56 -56.18 41.70
CA ARG A 3 -28.64 -55.19 41.08
C ARG A 3 -29.00 -54.97 39.60
N THR A 4 -28.68 -53.79 39.05
CA THR A 4 -28.07 -53.45 37.71
C THR A 4 -28.58 -52.07 37.23
N PHE A 5 -27.75 -51.02 37.17
CA PHE A 5 -26.92 -50.56 36.03
C PHE A 5 -27.68 -50.37 34.70
N HIS A 6 -27.46 -49.21 34.05
CA HIS A 6 -27.40 -48.90 32.59
C HIS A 6 -27.93 -47.46 32.32
N THR A 7 -27.06 -46.46 32.16
CA THR A 7 -26.51 -45.93 30.88
C THR A 7 -27.55 -45.33 29.93
N THR A 8 -27.45 -44.02 29.64
CA THR A 8 -27.62 -43.43 28.29
C THR A 8 -27.00 -42.02 28.34
N LEU A 9 -25.77 -41.89 27.86
CA LEU A 9 -25.38 -41.50 26.51
C LEU A 9 -25.26 -39.98 26.35
N ALA A 10 -23.99 -39.57 26.34
CA ALA A 10 -23.51 -38.24 26.02
C ALA A 10 -23.97 -37.78 24.64
N THR A 11 -24.60 -36.61 24.57
CA THR A 11 -24.82 -35.86 23.33
C THR A 11 -23.60 -34.98 23.06
N ILE A 12 -22.56 -35.59 22.47
CA ILE A 12 -21.45 -34.84 21.88
C ILE A 12 -21.99 -34.14 20.63
N SER A 13 -22.36 -32.86 20.76
CA SER A 13 -22.67 -32.00 19.62
C SER A 13 -21.37 -31.68 18.87
N LEU A 14 -21.23 -32.26 17.69
CA LEU A 14 -20.13 -32.05 16.77
C LEU A 14 -20.20 -30.63 16.20
N VAL A 15 -19.52 -29.66 16.83
CA VAL A 15 -19.36 -28.31 16.24
C VAL A 15 -18.29 -28.41 15.15
N ALA A 16 -18.74 -28.53 13.90
CA ALA A 16 -17.88 -28.40 12.73
C ALA A 16 -17.49 -26.92 12.57
N ILE A 17 -16.36 -26.52 13.15
CA ILE A 17 -15.75 -25.22 12.90
C ILE A 17 -15.22 -25.25 11.47
N GLY A 18 -15.98 -24.66 10.53
CA GLY A 18 -15.57 -24.52 9.15
C GLY A 18 -14.28 -23.71 9.05
N LEU A 19 -13.22 -24.33 8.57
CA LEU A 19 -11.95 -23.68 8.24
C LEU A 19 -12.19 -22.71 7.07
N SER A 20 -12.51 -21.46 7.39
CA SER A 20 -12.51 -20.40 6.38
C SER A 20 -11.07 -20.13 5.97
N ALA A 21 -10.69 -20.62 4.80
CA ALA A 21 -9.46 -20.20 4.12
C ALA A 21 -9.58 -18.71 3.82
N ARG A 22 -8.86 -17.87 4.58
CA ARG A 22 -8.72 -16.45 4.23
C ARG A 22 -7.86 -16.40 2.97
N ALA A 23 -8.48 -16.28 1.80
CA ALA A 23 -7.77 -15.89 0.59
C ALA A 23 -6.99 -14.60 0.89
N PRO A 24 -5.74 -14.44 0.40
CA PRO A 24 -5.04 -13.19 0.55
C PRO A 24 -5.90 -12.11 -0.09
N GLN A 25 -6.38 -11.19 0.73
CA GLN A 25 -7.03 -9.99 0.23
C GLN A 25 -5.92 -9.19 -0.43
N ALA A 26 -5.80 -9.32 -1.75
CA ALA A 26 -5.12 -8.31 -2.56
C ALA A 26 -5.90 -7.01 -2.33
N HIS A 27 -5.50 -6.25 -1.30
CA HIS A 27 -5.86 -4.84 -1.23
C HIS A 27 -5.39 -4.27 -2.56
N SER A 28 -6.33 -3.84 -3.40
CA SER A 28 -6.01 -2.93 -4.50
C SER A 28 -5.33 -1.75 -3.83
N ALA A 29 -3.99 -1.75 -3.84
CA ALA A 29 -3.23 -0.69 -3.19
C ALA A 29 -3.69 0.62 -3.83
N ASP A 30 -4.16 1.54 -3.01
CA ASP A 30 -4.46 2.90 -3.47
C ASP A 30 -3.25 3.41 -4.27
N PRO A 31 -3.41 3.79 -5.54
CA PRO A 31 -2.29 4.20 -6.38
C PRO A 31 -1.46 5.32 -5.75
N ALA A 32 -2.07 6.21 -4.97
CA ALA A 32 -1.35 7.27 -4.27
C ALA A 32 -0.43 6.71 -3.17
N THR A 33 -0.92 5.72 -2.40
CA THR A 33 -0.12 4.97 -1.42
C THR A 33 1.05 4.25 -2.09
N GLY A 34 0.83 3.64 -3.25
CA GLY A 34 1.88 2.99 -4.04
C GLY A 34 2.97 3.97 -4.50
N ALA A 35 2.56 5.10 -5.11
CA ALA A 35 3.49 6.14 -5.55
C ALA A 35 4.32 6.70 -4.39
N GLN A 36 3.70 7.00 -3.25
CA GLN A 36 4.41 7.51 -2.08
C GLN A 36 5.47 6.52 -1.56
N ALA A 37 5.15 5.21 -1.54
CA ALA A 37 6.09 4.19 -1.11
C ALA A 37 7.34 4.12 -2.01
N ILE A 38 7.14 4.21 -3.33
CA ILE A 38 8.23 4.22 -4.32
C ILE A 38 9.09 5.48 -4.13
N LEU A 39 8.50 6.67 -4.10
CA LEU A 39 9.23 7.92 -3.93
C LEU A 39 10.06 7.93 -2.64
N LYS A 40 9.47 7.47 -1.53
CA LYS A 40 10.16 7.36 -0.24
C LYS A 40 11.33 6.38 -0.28
N LYS A 41 11.20 5.27 -1.02
CA LYS A 41 12.22 4.23 -1.06
C LYS A 41 13.42 4.62 -1.92
N TYR A 42 13.18 5.31 -3.04
CA TYR A 42 14.19 5.49 -4.08
C TYR A 42 14.61 6.94 -4.33
N CYS A 43 13.79 7.93 -3.99
CA CYS A 43 14.01 9.31 -4.42
C CYS A 43 14.30 10.27 -3.25
N THR A 44 13.67 10.08 -2.09
CA THR A 44 13.78 11.04 -0.98
C THR A 44 15.13 11.03 -0.27
N GLY A 45 16.07 10.18 -0.68
CA GLY A 45 17.46 10.26 -0.21
C GLY A 45 18.10 11.62 -0.53
N CYS A 46 17.86 12.12 -1.75
CA CYS A 46 18.44 13.37 -2.27
C CYS A 46 17.39 14.42 -2.68
N HIS A 47 16.10 14.06 -2.69
CA HIS A 47 15.00 14.99 -3.01
C HIS A 47 14.03 15.13 -1.84
N ASN A 48 14.52 15.73 -0.76
CA ASN A 48 13.79 15.99 0.47
C ASN A 48 13.99 17.46 0.93
N ALA A 49 13.35 17.85 2.03
CA ALA A 49 13.40 19.24 2.48
C ALA A 49 14.78 19.70 3.02
N LYS A 50 15.65 18.76 3.37
CA LYS A 50 17.00 19.03 3.90
C LYS A 50 18.08 18.93 2.82
N ASP A 51 17.87 18.04 1.86
CA ASP A 51 18.74 17.80 0.72
C ASP A 51 17.84 17.80 -0.52
N ALA A 52 17.82 18.92 -1.22
CA ALA A 52 16.88 19.22 -2.30
C ALA A 52 17.64 19.38 -3.62
N GLU A 53 18.28 18.30 -4.07
CA GLU A 53 19.01 18.28 -5.33
C GLU A 53 18.12 18.76 -6.49
N GLY A 54 18.64 19.64 -7.34
CA GLY A 54 17.88 20.28 -8.42
C GLY A 54 16.65 21.09 -7.95
N GLY A 55 16.64 21.51 -6.68
CA GLY A 55 15.53 22.22 -6.04
C GLY A 55 14.26 21.38 -5.82
N LEU A 56 14.32 20.05 -6.00
CA LEU A 56 13.15 19.17 -5.99
C LEU A 56 12.93 18.54 -4.60
N VAL A 57 11.68 18.62 -4.11
CA VAL A 57 11.27 18.02 -2.83
C VAL A 57 10.08 17.08 -3.04
N LEU A 58 10.28 15.79 -2.78
CA LEU A 58 9.29 14.73 -3.02
C LEU A 58 8.58 14.22 -1.75
N THR A 59 8.82 14.88 -0.61
CA THR A 59 8.25 14.50 0.69
C THR A 59 6.95 15.19 1.04
N ASN A 60 6.49 16.15 0.22
CA ASN A 60 5.23 16.85 0.40
C ASN A 60 4.51 17.05 -0.93
N HIS A 61 3.18 16.91 -0.92
CA HIS A 61 2.36 16.90 -2.13
C HIS A 61 2.45 18.22 -2.92
N ALA A 62 2.43 19.36 -2.24
CA ALA A 62 2.49 20.66 -2.89
C ALA A 62 3.82 20.90 -3.64
N ALA A 63 4.94 20.48 -3.05
CA ALA A 63 6.26 20.60 -3.67
C ALA A 63 6.48 19.58 -4.78
N VAL A 64 5.90 18.37 -4.67
CA VAL A 64 5.87 17.42 -5.78
C VAL A 64 5.21 18.09 -6.99
N ILE A 65 4.04 18.71 -6.82
CA ILE A 65 3.37 19.40 -7.93
C ILE A 65 4.23 20.57 -8.44
N LYS A 66 4.76 21.41 -7.54
CA LYS A 66 5.59 22.56 -7.88
C LYS A 66 6.85 22.18 -8.68
N GLY A 67 7.45 21.03 -8.37
CA GLY A 67 8.72 20.59 -8.92
C GLY A 67 9.92 21.39 -8.43
N GLY A 68 10.99 21.37 -9.23
CA GLY A 68 12.29 21.96 -8.91
C GLY A 68 12.73 23.00 -9.93
N GLU A 69 14.05 23.14 -10.11
CA GLU A 69 14.66 24.14 -11.00
C GLU A 69 14.24 23.99 -12.47
N ASN A 70 13.91 22.77 -12.88
CA ASN A 70 13.48 22.44 -14.24
C ASN A 70 11.96 22.60 -14.46
N GLY A 71 11.24 23.18 -13.49
CA GLY A 71 9.80 23.41 -13.56
C GLY A 71 8.95 22.34 -12.86
N PRO A 72 7.64 22.28 -13.15
CA PRO A 72 6.69 21.41 -12.45
C PRO A 72 7.00 19.93 -12.68
N SER A 73 7.07 19.16 -11.58
CA SER A 73 7.32 17.72 -11.69
C SER A 73 6.06 16.93 -12.04
N VAL A 74 4.89 17.40 -11.60
CA VAL A 74 3.59 16.79 -11.89
C VAL A 74 2.63 17.84 -12.43
N VAL A 75 2.01 17.55 -13.57
CA VAL A 75 0.94 18.33 -14.18
C VAL A 75 -0.36 17.54 -14.09
N ALA A 76 -1.31 18.00 -13.27
CA ALA A 76 -2.55 17.28 -13.00
C ALA A 76 -3.34 17.02 -14.30
N GLY A 77 -3.75 15.77 -14.50
CA GLY A 77 -4.48 15.33 -15.70
C GLY A 77 -3.64 15.26 -16.98
N LYS A 78 -2.35 15.61 -16.95
CA LYS A 78 -1.46 15.59 -18.11
C LYS A 78 -0.17 14.83 -17.79
N VAL A 79 -0.26 13.50 -17.84
CA VAL A 79 0.86 12.58 -17.59
C VAL A 79 2.03 12.89 -18.53
N ASP A 80 1.74 13.18 -19.80
CA ASP A 80 2.76 13.48 -20.82
C ASP A 80 3.45 14.82 -20.67
N ASP A 81 2.87 15.73 -19.89
CA ASP A 81 3.48 17.01 -19.57
C ASP A 81 4.25 16.99 -18.24
N SER A 82 4.17 15.89 -17.47
CA SER A 82 4.78 15.77 -16.15
C SER A 82 6.26 15.37 -16.25
N LEU A 83 7.16 16.25 -15.77
CA LEU A 83 8.60 16.00 -15.83
C LEU A 83 9.01 14.76 -15.02
N LEU A 84 8.35 14.47 -13.90
CA LEU A 84 8.62 13.28 -13.09
C LEU A 84 8.44 11.99 -13.89
N ILE A 85 7.40 11.93 -14.72
CA ILE A 85 7.12 10.77 -15.57
C ILE A 85 8.15 10.69 -16.71
N LYS A 86 8.46 11.82 -17.35
CA LYS A 86 9.47 11.88 -18.41
C LYS A 86 10.83 11.33 -17.95
N LEU A 87 11.26 11.72 -16.75
CA LEU A 87 12.54 11.30 -16.18
C LEU A 87 12.54 9.82 -15.77
N VAL A 88 11.47 9.31 -15.17
CA VAL A 88 11.41 7.90 -14.75
C VAL A 88 11.26 6.94 -15.93
N GLU A 89 10.60 7.37 -17.00
CA GLU A 89 10.42 6.57 -18.22
C GLU A 89 11.52 6.78 -19.27
N HIS A 90 12.47 7.69 -19.01
CA HIS A 90 13.54 8.08 -19.94
C HIS A 90 13.04 8.55 -21.32
N ARG A 91 12.16 9.55 -21.35
CA ARG A 91 11.57 10.13 -22.57
C ARG A 91 11.68 11.66 -22.62
#